data_AF-A0A8X6F097-F1
#
_entry.id   AF-A0A8X6F097-F1
#
_cell.length_a   1.000
_cell.length_b   1.000
_cell.length_c   1.000
_cell.angle_alpha   90.00
_cell.angle_beta   90.00
_cell.angle_gamma   90.00
#
_symmetry.space_group_name_H-M   'P 1'
#
loop_
_entity.id
_entity.type
_entity.pdbx_description
1 polymer ?
#
loop_
_entity_poly.entity_id
_entity_poly.type
_entity_poly.pdbx_seq_one_letter_code
_entity_poly.pdbx_strand_id
1 'polypeptide(L)'
;MAGEKDMFMCYSDRTYTSVYAKKSCSESFSGRDFHDKICTESISDKADILGNLLVSSTKTKITYWNHHCAMCNHEDIDDLKQWAVQVACPAKHGDTRFSRNYVEDHLAFDPDHEEWGLKVKDGFVVCTVSFFQPSTLVGKLNYCAPNLVTTCPTEYPHNDTKTKCLSYHAERKQKNTDIYFRNVHCALCNGVTEDELDCVGRSYPPASFKTTGDQVKVVFNSGQWLNREGPEQYKCSNGNIYDPFQNRCRKMPESMLKELQEAERLSISNYGQRITVSLTVCIAYIVFVFFNKYIFH
;
A
#
# COMPACT_ATOMS: atom_id res chain seq x y z
N MET A 1 22.52 -14.84 -21.18
CA MET A 1 21.39 -13.90 -21.28
C MET A 1 20.31 -14.41 -20.34
N ALA A 2 20.43 -14.08 -19.04
CA ALA A 2 19.36 -14.34 -18.09
C ALA A 2 18.22 -13.39 -18.46
N GLY A 3 17.11 -13.96 -18.94
CA GLY A 3 16.00 -13.17 -19.47
C GLY A 3 15.33 -12.35 -18.38
N GLU A 4 14.83 -11.20 -18.78
CA GLU A 4 13.98 -10.20 -18.10
C GLU A 4 12.81 -10.75 -17.22
N LYS A 5 12.62 -12.08 -17.20
CA LYS A 5 11.49 -12.79 -16.61
C LYS A 5 11.58 -13.01 -15.09
N ASP A 6 12.75 -12.87 -14.48
CA ASP A 6 12.94 -13.05 -13.03
C ASP A 6 12.87 -11.75 -12.21
N MET A 7 12.56 -10.62 -12.85
CA MET A 7 12.62 -9.29 -12.23
C MET A 7 11.33 -8.86 -11.52
N PHE A 8 10.17 -9.32 -12.00
CA PHE A 8 8.85 -8.93 -11.48
C PHE A 8 8.08 -10.13 -10.97
N MET A 9 7.54 -10.02 -9.76
CA MET A 9 6.69 -11.03 -9.13
C MET A 9 5.29 -10.47 -8.88
N CYS A 10 4.26 -11.30 -9.07
CA CYS A 10 2.89 -10.92 -8.76
C CYS A 10 2.67 -10.93 -7.23
N TYR A 11 2.61 -9.75 -6.63
CA TYR A 11 2.28 -9.60 -5.22
C TYR A 11 0.77 -9.59 -5.04
N SER A 12 0.25 -10.59 -4.31
CA SER A 12 -1.18 -10.75 -4.04
C SER A 12 -1.49 -11.06 -2.58
N ASP A 13 -0.47 -11.38 -1.77
CA ASP A 13 -0.67 -11.68 -0.36
C ASP A 13 -1.06 -10.42 0.41
N ARG A 14 -2.09 -10.54 1.25
CA ARG A 14 -2.62 -9.45 2.10
C ARG A 14 -2.96 -8.16 1.33
N THR A 15 -3.13 -8.19 0.01
CA THR A 15 -3.52 -6.99 -0.77
C THR A 15 -4.92 -7.13 -1.34
N TYR A 16 -5.60 -6.00 -1.43
CA TYR A 16 -6.86 -5.91 -2.19
C TYR A 16 -6.61 -5.72 -3.69
N THR A 17 -5.35 -5.53 -4.09
CA THR A 17 -5.00 -5.22 -5.47
C THR A 17 -3.68 -5.87 -5.79
N SER A 18 -3.74 -6.96 -6.56
CA SER A 18 -2.55 -7.69 -6.97
C SER A 18 -1.79 -6.93 -8.06
N VAL A 19 -0.49 -6.74 -7.86
CA VAL A 19 0.41 -5.97 -8.73
C VAL A 19 1.69 -6.71 -9.00
N TYR A 20 2.26 -6.51 -10.19
CA TYR A 20 3.65 -6.88 -10.44
C TYR A 20 4.56 -5.92 -9.67
N ALA A 21 5.31 -6.48 -8.74
CA ALA A 21 6.31 -5.78 -7.95
C ALA A 21 7.70 -6.26 -8.36
N LYS A 22 8.60 -5.32 -8.62
CA LYS A 22 9.99 -5.59 -8.95
C LYS A 22 10.73 -6.06 -7.70
N LYS A 23 11.31 -7.26 -7.77
CA LYS A 23 11.98 -7.96 -6.67
C LYS A 23 13.42 -8.33 -7.04
N SER A 24 14.14 -7.39 -7.62
CA SER A 24 15.57 -7.48 -7.91
C SER A 24 16.17 -6.09 -8.11
N CYS A 25 17.48 -5.93 -7.92
CA CYS A 25 18.17 -4.67 -8.18
C CYS A 25 18.60 -4.54 -9.64
N SER A 26 18.91 -3.29 -10.03
CA SER A 26 19.49 -3.01 -11.33
C SER A 26 20.90 -3.60 -11.42
N GLU A 27 21.26 -4.16 -12.58
CA GLU A 27 22.61 -4.65 -12.81
C GLU A 27 23.67 -3.55 -12.67
N SER A 28 23.30 -2.30 -12.91
CA SER A 28 24.20 -1.14 -12.80
C SER A 28 24.42 -0.65 -11.37
N PHE A 29 23.79 -1.25 -10.36
CA PHE A 29 23.89 -0.79 -8.98
C PHE A 29 25.18 -1.26 -8.29
N SER A 30 25.94 -0.33 -7.70
CA SER A 30 27.15 -0.62 -6.94
C SER A 30 26.80 -1.10 -5.52
N GLY A 31 27.48 -2.15 -5.02
CA GLY A 31 27.12 -2.77 -3.74
C GLY A 31 25.94 -3.75 -3.83
N ARG A 32 25.78 -4.37 -5.00
CA ARG A 32 24.71 -5.30 -5.35
C ARG A 32 24.50 -6.39 -4.30
N ASP A 33 25.56 -7.04 -3.80
CA ASP A 33 25.42 -8.21 -2.92
C ASP A 33 24.63 -7.95 -1.62
N PHE A 34 24.75 -6.76 -1.04
CA PHE A 34 24.00 -6.39 0.16
C PHE A 34 22.55 -5.99 -0.17
N HIS A 35 22.36 -5.21 -1.22
CA HIS A 35 21.04 -4.68 -1.58
C HIS A 35 20.16 -5.68 -2.34
N ASP A 36 20.74 -6.55 -3.18
CA ASP A 36 20.04 -7.69 -3.77
C ASP A 36 19.56 -8.59 -2.66
N LYS A 37 20.38 -8.87 -1.64
CA LYS A 37 19.95 -9.66 -0.50
C LYS A 37 18.71 -9.04 0.17
N ILE A 38 18.74 -7.75 0.53
CA ILE A 38 17.59 -7.10 1.21
C ILE A 38 16.37 -6.89 0.29
N CYS A 39 16.58 -6.72 -1.01
CA CYS A 39 15.50 -6.60 -1.99
C CYS A 39 14.86 -7.96 -2.33
N THR A 40 15.67 -9.00 -2.49
CA THR A 40 15.27 -10.33 -2.99
C THR A 40 14.91 -11.30 -1.87
N GLU A 41 15.51 -11.15 -0.68
CA GLU A 41 15.03 -11.83 0.51
C GLU A 41 13.62 -11.34 0.75
N SER A 42 12.66 -12.18 0.38
CA SER A 42 11.37 -12.15 1.04
C SER A 42 11.70 -12.30 2.50
N ILE A 43 11.55 -11.22 3.24
CA ILE A 43 11.40 -11.32 4.65
C ILE A 43 10.12 -12.15 4.83
N SER A 44 10.32 -13.46 5.01
CA SER A 44 9.35 -14.36 5.63
C SER A 44 9.07 -13.94 7.08
N ASP A 45 9.64 -12.84 7.55
CA ASP A 45 9.23 -12.19 8.77
C ASP A 45 7.91 -11.44 8.50
N LYS A 46 6.81 -12.20 8.55
CA LYS A 46 5.45 -11.64 8.61
C LYS A 46 5.32 -10.62 9.76
N ALA A 47 6.27 -10.57 10.71
CA ALA A 47 6.37 -9.57 11.76
C ALA A 47 7.00 -8.23 11.29
N ASP A 48 7.77 -8.16 10.20
CA ASP A 48 8.30 -6.87 9.73
C ASP A 48 7.41 -6.26 8.65
N ILE A 49 6.27 -5.68 9.05
CA ILE A 49 5.33 -5.06 8.11
C ILE A 49 5.95 -3.87 7.36
N LEU A 50 6.63 -2.96 8.07
CA LEU A 50 7.14 -1.73 7.44
C LEU A 50 8.38 -1.98 6.57
N GLY A 51 9.26 -2.90 6.97
CA GLY A 51 10.45 -3.27 6.18
C GLY A 51 10.09 -3.90 4.83
N ASN A 52 8.91 -4.53 4.76
CA ASN A 52 8.40 -5.21 3.56
C ASN A 52 7.31 -4.45 2.82
N LEU A 53 7.07 -3.20 3.21
CA LEU A 53 5.99 -2.44 2.64
C LEU A 53 6.30 -2.13 1.17
N LEU A 54 5.38 -2.49 0.28
CA LEU A 54 5.46 -2.13 -1.12
C LEU A 54 5.58 -0.61 -1.28
N VAL A 55 6.38 -0.20 -2.25
CA VAL A 55 6.47 1.19 -2.70
C VAL A 55 6.22 1.26 -4.19
N SER A 56 5.54 2.31 -4.63
CA SER A 56 5.30 2.56 -6.05
C SER A 56 5.84 3.93 -6.44
N SER A 57 6.55 3.99 -7.56
CA SER A 57 7.01 5.25 -8.15
C SER A 57 5.85 5.95 -8.84
N THR A 58 5.62 7.20 -8.49
CA THR A 58 4.63 8.07 -9.11
C THR A 58 5.09 8.55 -10.48
N LYS A 59 6.38 8.47 -10.80
CA LYS A 59 6.91 8.80 -12.12
C LYS A 59 6.87 7.61 -13.06
N THR A 60 7.51 6.50 -12.71
CA THR A 60 7.64 5.32 -13.58
C THR A 60 6.43 4.39 -13.52
N LYS A 61 5.57 4.53 -12.50
CA LYS A 61 4.44 3.65 -12.20
C LYS A 61 4.85 2.21 -11.85
N ILE A 62 6.15 1.98 -11.65
CA ILE A 62 6.68 0.70 -11.23
C ILE A 62 6.42 0.52 -9.73
N THR A 63 5.97 -0.66 -9.35
CA THR A 63 5.91 -1.08 -7.94
C THR A 63 7.13 -1.92 -7.62
N TYR A 64 7.71 -1.70 -6.45
CA TYR A 64 8.88 -2.39 -5.94
C TYR A 64 8.51 -3.16 -4.67
N TRP A 65 9.15 -4.32 -4.49
CA TRP A 65 8.84 -5.25 -3.40
C TRP A 65 9.02 -4.63 -2.02
N ASN A 66 9.97 -3.71 -1.89
CA ASN A 66 10.17 -2.85 -0.73
C ASN A 66 10.94 -1.59 -1.15
N HIS A 67 11.16 -0.68 -0.22
CA HIS A 67 11.94 0.54 -0.48
C HIS A 67 13.39 0.26 -0.92
N HIS A 68 14.01 -0.82 -0.43
CA HIS A 68 15.37 -1.20 -0.83
C HIS A 68 15.44 -1.58 -2.32
N CYS A 69 14.44 -2.29 -2.82
CA CYS A 69 14.31 -2.57 -4.25
C CYS A 69 14.20 -1.29 -5.08
N ALA A 70 13.43 -0.29 -4.62
CA ALA A 70 13.32 0.97 -5.35
C ALA A 70 14.67 1.72 -5.40
N MET A 71 15.35 1.82 -4.25
CA MET A 71 16.66 2.49 -4.17
C MET A 71 17.72 1.83 -5.05
N CYS A 72 17.83 0.50 -5.03
CA CYS A 72 18.81 -0.20 -5.86
C CYS A 72 18.44 -0.27 -7.35
N ASN A 73 17.29 0.30 -7.72
CA ASN A 73 16.88 0.55 -9.09
C ASN A 73 16.95 2.03 -9.46
N HIS A 74 17.65 2.84 -8.67
CA HIS A 74 17.89 4.26 -8.92
C HIS A 74 16.61 5.09 -9.04
N GLU A 75 15.53 4.66 -8.38
CA GLU A 75 14.33 5.49 -8.27
C GLU A 75 14.62 6.70 -7.39
N ASP A 76 14.07 7.85 -7.81
CA ASP A 76 14.05 9.03 -6.99
C ASP A 76 13.05 8.83 -5.85
N ILE A 77 13.45 9.23 -4.65
CA ILE A 77 12.69 8.96 -3.43
C ILE A 77 11.48 9.88 -3.34
N ASP A 78 11.56 11.09 -3.90
CA ASP A 78 10.45 12.03 -3.98
C ASP A 78 9.30 11.49 -4.86
N ASP A 79 9.65 10.63 -5.82
CA ASP A 79 8.69 9.96 -6.68
C ASP A 79 8.04 8.76 -5.97
N LEU A 80 8.58 8.24 -4.87
CA LEU A 80 8.06 7.03 -4.22
C LEU A 80 6.87 7.33 -3.31
N LYS A 81 5.89 6.42 -3.35
CA LYS A 81 4.76 6.39 -2.42
C LYS A 81 4.60 4.99 -1.86
N GLN A 82 4.58 4.89 -0.54
CA GLN A 82 4.37 3.63 0.16
C GLN A 82 2.89 3.24 0.10
N TRP A 83 2.65 1.94 0.12
CA TRP A 83 1.30 1.41 0.26
C TRP A 83 0.81 1.62 1.69
N ALA A 84 -0.46 1.93 1.88
CA ALA A 84 -1.02 2.06 3.23
C ALA A 84 -1.26 0.67 3.83
N VAL A 85 -1.01 0.52 5.13
CA VAL A 85 -1.35 -0.69 5.88
C VAL A 85 -2.66 -0.44 6.62
N GLN A 86 -3.61 -1.35 6.53
CA GLN A 86 -4.79 -1.38 7.39
C GLN A 86 -4.71 -2.60 8.29
N VAL A 87 -4.94 -2.38 9.57
CA VAL A 87 -5.18 -3.45 10.55
C VAL A 87 -6.66 -3.42 10.90
N ALA A 88 -7.35 -4.54 10.71
CA ALA A 88 -8.75 -4.73 11.05
C ALA A 88 -8.88 -5.81 12.12
N CYS A 89 -9.30 -5.43 13.32
CA CYS A 89 -9.53 -6.32 14.45
C CYS A 89 -11.03 -6.43 14.73
N PRO A 90 -11.52 -7.54 15.34
CA PRO A 90 -12.87 -7.61 15.89
C PRO A 90 -13.15 -6.43 16.82
N ALA A 91 -14.38 -5.89 16.89
CA ALA A 91 -14.64 -4.73 17.75
C ALA A 91 -14.71 -5.05 19.25
N LYS A 92 -14.81 -6.33 19.61
CA LYS A 92 -14.86 -6.79 21.00
C LYS A 92 -14.34 -8.22 21.14
N HIS A 93 -13.92 -8.57 22.34
CA HIS A 93 -13.61 -9.93 22.78
C HIS A 93 -14.05 -10.09 24.24
N GLY A 94 -14.96 -11.02 24.50
CA GLY A 94 -15.68 -11.08 25.77
C GLY A 94 -16.38 -9.74 26.07
N ASP A 95 -16.12 -9.20 27.26
CA ASP A 95 -16.65 -7.90 27.70
C ASP A 95 -15.78 -6.70 27.25
N THR A 96 -14.59 -6.96 26.71
CA THR A 96 -13.66 -5.89 26.29
C THR A 96 -14.05 -5.40 24.90
N ARG A 97 -14.39 -4.11 24.79
CA ARG A 97 -14.57 -3.42 23.50
C ARG A 97 -13.28 -2.74 23.11
N PHE A 98 -12.80 -3.00 21.90
CA PHE A 98 -11.59 -2.37 21.41
C PHE A 98 -11.91 -1.00 20.84
N SER A 99 -11.02 -0.04 21.10
CA SER A 99 -10.97 1.26 20.45
C SER A 99 -9.79 1.29 19.49
N ARG A 100 -9.69 2.34 18.67
CA ARG A 100 -8.50 2.58 17.84
C ARG A 100 -7.21 2.55 18.68
N ASN A 101 -7.18 3.32 19.78
CA ASN A 101 -6.01 3.40 20.65
C ASN A 101 -5.68 2.04 21.27
N TYR A 102 -6.70 1.26 21.65
CA TYR A 102 -6.47 -0.09 22.17
C TYR A 102 -5.74 -0.97 21.14
N VAL A 103 -6.16 -0.90 19.87
CA VAL A 103 -5.48 -1.62 18.78
C VAL A 103 -4.03 -1.16 18.67
N GLU A 104 -3.77 0.14 18.63
CA GLU A 104 -2.42 0.68 18.52
C GLU A 104 -1.51 0.28 19.68
N ASP A 105 -2.03 0.25 20.90
CA ASP A 105 -1.26 -0.03 22.12
C ASP A 105 -1.03 -1.53 22.36
N HIS A 106 -1.91 -2.42 21.84
CA HIS A 106 -1.90 -3.85 22.15
C HIS A 106 -1.66 -4.76 20.93
N LEU A 107 -1.46 -4.18 19.75
CA LEU A 107 -1.10 -4.92 18.55
C LEU A 107 0.24 -5.62 18.76
N ALA A 108 0.28 -6.92 18.50
CA ALA A 108 1.47 -7.74 18.59
C ALA A 108 1.47 -8.83 17.52
N PHE A 109 2.67 -9.29 17.19
CA PHE A 109 2.87 -10.47 16.38
C PHE A 109 2.95 -11.71 17.29
N ASP A 110 2.20 -12.74 16.94
CA ASP A 110 2.28 -14.07 17.52
C ASP A 110 3.24 -14.93 16.68
N PRO A 111 4.44 -15.25 17.19
CA PRO A 111 5.42 -16.03 16.43
C PRO A 111 5.03 -17.50 16.26
N ASP A 112 4.18 -18.05 17.15
CA ASP A 112 3.82 -19.46 17.10
C ASP A 112 2.82 -19.74 15.96
N HIS A 113 1.95 -18.76 15.67
CA HIS A 113 0.95 -18.85 14.61
C HIS A 113 1.30 -18.00 13.38
N GLU A 114 2.37 -17.20 13.45
CA GLU A 114 2.79 -16.23 12.44
C GLU A 114 1.71 -15.18 12.06
N GLU A 115 0.94 -14.74 13.06
CA GLU A 115 -0.22 -13.86 12.87
C GLU A 115 -0.12 -12.57 13.66
N TRP A 116 -0.76 -11.53 13.13
CA TRP A 116 -0.93 -10.26 13.84
C TRP A 116 -2.25 -10.26 14.60
N GLY A 117 -2.26 -9.66 15.78
CA GLY A 117 -3.44 -9.63 16.61
C GLY A 117 -3.25 -8.79 17.87
N LEU A 118 -4.27 -8.79 18.71
CA LEU A 118 -4.26 -8.06 19.97
C LEU A 118 -3.97 -9.02 21.11
N LYS A 119 -3.00 -8.65 21.95
CA LYS A 119 -2.84 -9.27 23.25
C LYS A 119 -3.98 -8.81 24.16
N VAL A 120 -4.79 -9.74 24.61
CA VAL A 120 -5.88 -9.49 25.56
C VAL A 120 -5.63 -10.30 26.84
N LYS A 121 -6.33 -9.95 27.91
CA LYS A 121 -6.15 -10.60 29.23
C LYS A 121 -6.24 -12.12 29.16
N ASP A 122 -7.15 -12.63 28.33
CA ASP A 122 -7.49 -14.06 28.24
C ASP A 122 -7.08 -14.69 26.90
N GLY A 123 -6.08 -14.15 26.20
CA GLY A 123 -5.53 -14.77 24.99
C GLY A 123 -5.08 -13.80 23.91
N PHE A 124 -5.24 -14.24 22.66
CA PHE A 124 -4.83 -13.51 21.46
C PHE A 124 -5.99 -13.41 20.48
N VAL A 125 -6.26 -12.19 20.01
CA VAL A 125 -7.33 -11.93 19.05
C VAL A 125 -6.72 -11.57 17.71
N VAL A 126 -6.83 -12.48 16.74
CA VAL A 126 -6.27 -12.30 15.39
C VAL A 126 -6.90 -11.08 14.70
N CYS A 127 -6.05 -10.27 14.09
CA CYS A 127 -6.42 -9.15 13.25
C CYS A 127 -6.01 -9.41 11.80
N THR A 128 -6.77 -8.88 10.87
CA THR A 128 -6.41 -8.90 9.45
C THR A 128 -5.52 -7.71 9.14
N VAL A 129 -4.34 -7.97 8.60
CA VAL A 129 -3.44 -6.94 8.04
C VAL A 129 -3.62 -6.90 6.54
N SER A 130 -3.80 -5.71 5.97
CA SER A 130 -4.00 -5.56 4.54
C SER A 130 -3.29 -4.33 3.97
N PHE A 131 -2.82 -4.42 2.73
CA PHE A 131 -2.11 -3.35 2.04
C PHE A 131 -2.94 -2.71 0.93
N PHE A 132 -2.84 -1.39 0.81
CA PHE A 132 -3.56 -0.57 -0.16
C PHE A 132 -2.62 0.28 -0.98
N GLN A 133 -2.79 0.22 -2.29
CA GLN A 133 -2.04 1.10 -3.20
C GLN A 133 -2.34 2.58 -2.92
N PRO A 134 -1.40 3.49 -3.22
CA PRO A 134 -1.63 4.93 -3.18
C PRO A 134 -2.82 5.33 -4.07
N SER A 135 -3.71 6.18 -3.54
CA SER A 135 -4.93 6.62 -4.25
C SER A 135 -4.63 7.31 -5.59
N THR A 136 -3.50 8.02 -5.68
CA THR A 136 -3.05 8.71 -6.91
C THR A 136 -2.62 7.76 -8.04
N LEU A 137 -2.39 6.48 -7.72
CA LEU A 137 -1.91 5.43 -8.62
C LEU A 137 -2.97 4.38 -8.97
N VAL A 138 -4.19 4.52 -8.46
CA VAL A 138 -5.32 3.65 -8.83
C VAL A 138 -5.54 3.67 -10.35
N GLY A 139 -5.60 2.48 -10.95
CA GLY A 139 -5.72 2.27 -12.39
C GLY A 139 -4.44 2.54 -13.19
N LYS A 140 -3.32 2.87 -12.55
CA LYS A 140 -2.06 3.28 -13.22
C LYS A 140 -0.90 2.32 -12.97
N LEU A 141 -1.05 1.33 -12.09
CA LEU A 141 0.00 0.34 -11.81
C LEU A 141 -0.08 -0.84 -12.77
N ASN A 142 1.00 -1.63 -12.80
CA ASN A 142 1.02 -2.90 -13.52
C ASN A 142 0.35 -3.98 -12.67
N TYR A 143 -0.95 -4.19 -12.90
CA TYR A 143 -1.72 -5.18 -12.17
C TYR A 143 -1.47 -6.61 -12.67
N CYS A 144 -1.53 -7.59 -11.78
CA CYS A 144 -1.32 -9.01 -12.09
C CYS A 144 -2.46 -9.87 -11.55
N ALA A 145 -2.70 -11.05 -12.14
CA ALA A 145 -3.63 -12.03 -11.60
C ALA A 145 -2.82 -13.20 -11.02
N PRO A 146 -2.87 -13.47 -9.70
CA PRO A 146 -2.02 -14.49 -9.09
C PRO A 146 -2.33 -15.91 -9.57
N ASN A 147 -3.59 -16.18 -9.93
CA ASN A 147 -4.05 -17.48 -10.44
C ASN A 147 -4.27 -17.44 -11.96
N LEU A 148 -3.39 -16.74 -12.69
CA LEU A 148 -3.52 -16.60 -14.13
C LEU A 148 -3.11 -17.89 -14.85
N VAL A 149 -4.08 -18.56 -15.46
CA VAL A 149 -3.85 -19.68 -16.36
C VAL A 149 -3.31 -19.15 -17.69
N THR A 150 -2.04 -19.46 -17.96
CA THR A 150 -1.30 -18.92 -19.12
C THR A 150 -1.01 -19.96 -20.20
N THR A 151 -1.35 -21.22 -19.96
CA THR A 151 -1.01 -22.36 -20.82
C THR A 151 -2.18 -23.32 -20.93
N CYS A 152 -2.12 -24.18 -21.95
CA CYS A 152 -3.04 -25.30 -22.13
C CYS A 152 -2.45 -26.58 -21.53
N PRO A 153 -3.29 -27.58 -21.18
CA PRO A 153 -2.83 -28.92 -20.84
C PRO A 153 -1.91 -29.49 -21.92
N THR A 154 -0.88 -30.24 -21.51
CA THR A 154 0.14 -30.77 -22.44
C THR A 154 -0.49 -31.63 -23.54
N GLU A 155 -1.49 -32.44 -23.19
CA GLU A 155 -2.21 -33.36 -24.08
C GLU A 155 -3.36 -32.71 -24.88
N TYR A 156 -3.51 -31.38 -24.82
CA TYR A 156 -4.59 -30.72 -25.54
C TYR A 156 -4.44 -30.89 -27.08
N PRO A 157 -5.46 -31.41 -27.79
CA PRO A 157 -5.30 -31.92 -29.16
C PRO A 157 -5.26 -30.83 -30.25
N HIS A 158 -5.83 -29.65 -30.01
CA HIS A 158 -5.93 -28.60 -31.03
C HIS A 158 -4.77 -27.61 -30.95
N ASN A 159 -3.79 -27.77 -31.84
CA ASN A 159 -2.58 -26.96 -31.83
C ASN A 159 -2.85 -25.45 -32.12
N ASP A 160 -3.90 -25.14 -32.88
CA ASP A 160 -4.27 -23.75 -33.19
C ASP A 160 -4.70 -22.97 -31.94
N THR A 161 -5.60 -23.53 -31.12
CA THR A 161 -6.02 -22.90 -29.85
C THR A 161 -4.85 -22.80 -28.89
N LYS A 162 -4.00 -23.83 -28.81
CA LYS A 162 -2.78 -23.82 -27.99
C LYS A 162 -1.82 -22.71 -28.41
N THR A 163 -1.61 -22.55 -29.72
CA THR A 163 -0.78 -21.48 -30.29
C THR A 163 -1.37 -20.11 -29.97
N LYS A 164 -2.68 -19.93 -30.14
CA LYS A 164 -3.35 -18.65 -29.82
C LYS A 164 -3.35 -18.34 -28.31
N CYS A 165 -3.47 -19.34 -27.45
CA CYS A 165 -3.34 -19.16 -26.00
C CYS A 165 -1.98 -18.54 -25.64
N LEU A 166 -0.91 -18.95 -26.33
CA LEU A 166 0.44 -18.45 -26.05
C LEU A 166 0.79 -17.14 -26.78
N SER A 167 0.05 -16.77 -27.84
CA SER A 167 0.45 -15.69 -28.75
C SER A 167 0.10 -14.28 -28.28
N TYR A 168 -0.88 -14.11 -27.39
CA TYR A 168 -1.28 -12.77 -26.93
C TYR A 168 -1.77 -12.75 -25.48
N HIS A 169 -1.97 -11.54 -24.94
CA HIS A 169 -2.53 -11.30 -23.62
C HIS A 169 -3.82 -10.47 -23.77
N ALA A 170 -4.94 -11.02 -23.33
CA ALA A 170 -6.24 -10.35 -23.27
C ALA A 170 -7.05 -10.99 -22.14
N GLU A 171 -6.71 -10.66 -20.90
CA GLU A 171 -7.16 -11.37 -19.71
C GLU A 171 -8.67 -11.56 -19.65
N ARG A 172 -9.11 -12.74 -19.21
CA ARG A 172 -10.52 -13.11 -19.00
C ARG A 172 -10.70 -13.69 -17.60
N LYS A 173 -11.83 -13.40 -16.98
CA LYS A 173 -12.21 -13.97 -15.67
C LYS A 173 -13.31 -15.00 -15.90
N GLN A 174 -13.22 -16.17 -15.29
CA GLN A 174 -14.35 -17.10 -15.25
C GLN A 174 -15.40 -16.61 -14.26
N LYS A 175 -16.65 -16.55 -14.72
CA LYS A 175 -17.81 -16.09 -13.94
C LYS A 175 -17.89 -16.81 -12.60
N ASN A 176 -18.16 -16.05 -11.55
CA ASN A 176 -18.35 -16.56 -10.18
C ASN A 176 -17.13 -17.31 -9.57
N THR A 177 -15.93 -17.16 -10.13
CA THR A 177 -14.69 -17.74 -9.59
C THR A 177 -13.61 -16.66 -9.47
N ASP A 178 -12.46 -16.96 -8.87
CA ASP A 178 -11.25 -16.12 -8.93
C ASP A 178 -10.17 -16.70 -9.86
N ILE A 179 -10.62 -17.45 -10.87
CA ILE A 179 -9.75 -17.99 -11.92
C ILE A 179 -9.69 -17.01 -13.07
N TYR A 180 -8.46 -16.70 -13.48
CA TYR A 180 -8.17 -15.80 -14.60
C TYR A 180 -7.45 -16.56 -15.68
N PHE A 181 -7.73 -16.23 -16.93
CA PHE A 181 -7.07 -16.80 -18.10
C PHE A 181 -6.36 -15.69 -18.85
N ARG A 182 -5.15 -15.96 -19.34
CA ARG A 182 -4.35 -15.00 -20.14
C ARG A 182 -5.13 -14.45 -21.34
N ASN A 183 -5.96 -15.28 -21.95
CA ASN A 183 -6.90 -14.92 -23.01
C ASN A 183 -8.00 -15.99 -23.13
N VAL A 184 -8.97 -15.75 -24.02
CA VAL A 184 -10.08 -16.67 -24.28
C VAL A 184 -9.62 -18.05 -24.75
N HIS A 185 -8.53 -18.16 -25.52
CA HIS A 185 -8.06 -19.46 -25.98
C HIS A 185 -7.44 -20.29 -24.86
N CYS A 186 -6.80 -19.64 -23.88
CA CYS A 186 -6.35 -20.34 -22.67
C CYS A 186 -7.53 -20.85 -21.85
N ALA A 187 -8.65 -20.14 -21.80
CA ALA A 187 -9.87 -20.64 -21.17
C ALA A 187 -10.44 -21.85 -21.91
N LEU A 188 -10.61 -21.74 -23.22
CA LEU A 188 -11.15 -22.80 -24.08
C LEU A 188 -10.36 -24.09 -23.97
N CYS A 189 -9.02 -24.03 -24.00
CA CYS A 189 -8.21 -25.24 -23.89
C CYS A 189 -8.13 -25.83 -22.47
N ASN A 190 -8.59 -25.10 -21.47
CA ASN A 190 -8.76 -25.58 -20.09
C ASN A 190 -10.24 -25.92 -19.79
N GLY A 191 -11.07 -26.08 -20.81
CA GLY A 191 -12.44 -26.58 -20.69
C GLY A 191 -13.46 -25.54 -20.24
N VAL A 192 -13.14 -24.24 -20.30
CA VAL A 192 -14.07 -23.14 -19.97
C VAL A 192 -14.60 -22.52 -21.26
N THR A 193 -15.91 -22.40 -21.39
CA THR A 193 -16.55 -21.86 -22.60
C THR A 193 -16.61 -20.33 -22.58
N GLU A 194 -16.82 -19.70 -23.75
CA GLU A 194 -16.81 -18.22 -23.84
C GLU A 194 -17.95 -17.57 -23.04
N ASP A 195 -19.10 -18.23 -22.93
CA ASP A 195 -20.26 -17.76 -22.16
C ASP A 195 -20.03 -17.82 -20.65
N GLU A 196 -19.03 -18.58 -20.19
CA GLU A 196 -18.59 -18.61 -18.79
C GLU A 196 -17.55 -17.52 -18.48
N LEU A 197 -17.15 -16.71 -19.46
CA LEU A 197 -16.14 -15.68 -19.30
C LEU A 197 -16.74 -14.28 -19.20
N ASP A 198 -16.13 -13.47 -18.34
CA ASP A 198 -16.34 -12.04 -18.28
C ASP A 198 -15.07 -11.29 -18.72
N CYS A 199 -15.28 -10.07 -19.23
CA CYS A 199 -14.22 -9.08 -19.30
C CYS A 199 -13.71 -8.79 -17.89
N VAL A 200 -12.40 -8.67 -17.74
CA VAL A 200 -11.82 -8.31 -16.45
C VAL A 200 -12.10 -6.84 -16.18
N GLY A 201 -13.20 -6.56 -15.48
CA GLY A 201 -13.43 -5.30 -14.81
C GLY A 201 -12.80 -5.34 -13.42
N ARG A 202 -11.49 -5.06 -13.31
CA ARG A 202 -10.88 -4.97 -11.98
C ARG A 202 -11.37 -3.67 -11.32
N SER A 203 -12.23 -3.82 -10.32
CA SER A 203 -12.47 -2.75 -9.37
C SER A 203 -11.24 -2.66 -8.49
N TYR A 204 -10.48 -1.58 -8.64
CA TYR A 204 -9.33 -1.28 -7.78
C TYR A 204 -9.82 -0.35 -6.68
N PRO A 205 -10.33 -0.87 -5.55
CA PRO A 205 -10.81 -0.01 -4.50
C PRO A 205 -9.65 0.89 -4.04
N PRO A 206 -9.80 2.24 -4.06
CA PRO A 206 -8.90 3.10 -3.33
C PRO A 206 -8.96 2.73 -1.84
N ALA A 207 -8.04 3.25 -1.02
CA ALA A 207 -7.97 3.03 0.43
C ALA A 207 -9.24 3.43 1.24
N SER A 208 -10.36 3.75 0.58
CA SER A 208 -11.68 3.93 1.18
C SER A 208 -12.45 2.59 1.22
N PHE A 209 -12.42 1.94 2.37
CA PHE A 209 -13.23 0.74 2.63
C PHE A 209 -14.73 1.03 2.72
N LYS A 210 -15.52 0.06 2.27
CA LYS A 210 -16.89 -0.13 2.78
C LYS A 210 -16.85 -0.66 4.23
N THR A 211 -17.72 -0.11 5.07
CA THR A 211 -18.03 -0.54 6.43
C THR A 211 -18.98 -1.73 6.39
N THR A 212 -18.46 -2.94 6.53
CA THR A 212 -19.30 -4.12 6.83
C THR A 212 -18.63 -4.91 7.95
N GLY A 213 -19.23 -4.90 9.14
CA GLY A 213 -18.83 -5.67 10.32
C GLY A 213 -18.51 -4.84 11.57
N ASP A 214 -18.72 -5.44 12.75
CA ASP A 214 -18.24 -4.96 14.06
C ASP A 214 -16.71 -5.13 14.13
N GLN A 215 -15.98 -4.26 13.43
CA GLN A 215 -14.51 -4.25 13.41
C GLN A 215 -13.96 -2.87 13.73
N VAL A 216 -12.85 -2.84 14.46
CA VAL A 216 -12.02 -1.64 14.61
C VAL A 216 -10.94 -1.68 13.54
N LYS A 217 -10.89 -0.63 12.72
CA LYS A 217 -9.93 -0.51 11.62
C LYS A 217 -9.00 0.66 11.88
N VAL A 218 -7.70 0.39 11.83
CA VAL A 218 -6.64 1.39 11.95
C VAL A 218 -5.87 1.40 10.65
N VAL A 219 -5.77 2.57 10.00
CA VAL A 219 -5.01 2.75 8.76
C VAL A 219 -3.71 3.47 9.10
N PHE A 220 -2.62 2.75 8.90
CA PHE A 220 -1.27 3.25 8.94
C PHE A 220 -0.91 3.79 7.55
N ASN A 221 -1.21 5.07 7.34
CA ASN A 221 -0.79 5.79 6.14
C ASN A 221 0.59 6.40 6.35
N SER A 222 1.47 6.29 5.35
CA SER A 222 2.87 6.71 5.37
C SER A 222 3.06 8.23 5.36
N GLY A 223 2.33 8.97 6.20
CA GLY A 223 2.43 10.43 6.29
C GLY A 223 1.81 10.97 7.58
N GLN A 224 0.67 10.43 8.02
CA GLN A 224 0.01 10.91 9.25
C GLN A 224 0.65 10.37 10.54
N TRP A 225 1.22 9.16 10.51
CA TRP A 225 2.03 8.58 11.59
C TRP A 225 3.48 9.07 11.58
N LEU A 226 3.89 9.65 10.45
CA LEU A 226 5.20 10.22 10.22
C LEU A 226 5.28 11.70 10.64
N ASN A 227 4.13 12.28 11.01
CA ASN A 227 4.09 13.63 11.56
C ASN A 227 4.53 13.61 13.02
N ARG A 228 5.47 14.50 13.34
CA ARG A 228 5.97 14.83 14.69
C ARG A 228 4.90 15.28 15.70
N GLU A 229 3.64 15.34 15.29
CA GLU A 229 2.47 15.72 16.11
C GLU A 229 1.81 14.52 16.82
N GLY A 230 2.30 13.30 16.62
CA GLY A 230 1.86 12.13 17.39
C GLY A 230 2.16 12.25 18.89
N PRO A 231 1.47 11.46 19.75
CA PRO A 231 1.79 11.31 21.17
C PRO A 231 3.30 11.18 21.42
N GLU A 232 3.84 11.77 22.50
CA GLU A 232 5.30 11.79 22.74
C GLU A 232 5.95 10.40 22.71
N GLN A 233 5.22 9.36 23.11
CA GLN A 233 5.68 7.97 23.08
C GLN A 233 6.04 7.46 21.67
N TYR A 234 5.56 8.14 20.61
CA TYR A 234 5.81 7.80 19.21
C TYR A 234 6.82 8.74 18.54
N LYS A 235 7.45 9.65 19.31
CA LYS A 235 8.50 10.52 18.78
C LYS A 235 9.85 9.82 18.82
N CYS A 236 10.49 9.73 17.66
CA CYS A 236 11.83 9.22 17.53
C CYS A 236 12.85 10.36 17.40
N SER A 237 14.01 10.21 18.03
CA SER A 237 15.12 11.16 17.91
C SER A 237 15.77 11.10 16.51
N ASN A 238 16.45 12.20 16.13
CA ASN A 238 17.36 12.26 14.97
C ASN A 238 16.74 11.90 13.61
N GLY A 239 15.45 12.17 13.41
CA GLY A 239 14.78 11.84 12.16
C GLY A 239 14.59 10.33 11.99
N ASN A 240 14.60 9.53 13.04
CA ASN A 240 14.09 8.17 12.91
C ASN A 240 12.56 8.19 12.85
N ILE A 241 11.97 7.13 12.31
CA ILE A 241 10.51 6.93 12.24
C ILE A 241 10.10 5.85 13.21
N TYR A 242 9.06 6.10 14.00
CA TYR A 242 8.53 5.09 14.90
C TYR A 242 7.80 4.01 14.11
N ASP A 243 8.17 2.76 14.34
CA ASP A 243 7.48 1.59 13.83
C ASP A 243 6.56 1.02 14.91
N PRO A 244 5.23 1.17 14.78
CA PRO A 244 4.27 0.65 15.76
C PRO A 244 4.18 -0.89 15.77
N PHE A 245 4.63 -1.56 14.71
CA PHE A 245 4.61 -3.01 14.63
C PHE A 245 5.75 -3.63 15.44
N GLN A 246 6.91 -2.97 15.48
CA GLN A 246 8.09 -3.46 16.19
C GLN A 246 8.41 -2.67 17.47
N ASN A 247 7.54 -1.71 17.83
CA ASN A 247 7.72 -0.80 18.96
C ASN A 247 9.14 -0.21 19.05
N ARG A 248 9.69 0.23 17.91
CA ARG A 248 11.06 0.74 17.81
C ARG A 248 11.19 1.86 16.80
N CYS A 249 12.19 2.72 17.01
CA CYS A 249 12.56 3.73 16.04
C CYS A 249 13.42 3.11 14.92
N ARG A 250 13.01 3.27 13.67
CA ARG A 250 13.75 2.87 12.48
C ARG A 250 14.48 4.06 11.89
N LYS A 251 15.75 3.85 11.55
CA LYS A 251 16.46 4.76 10.66
C LYS A 251 15.92 4.57 9.26
N MET A 252 15.20 5.56 8.74
CA MET A 252 14.89 5.62 7.32
C MET A 252 16.02 6.34 6.57
N PRO A 253 16.19 6.08 5.26
CA PRO A 253 17.08 6.86 4.44
C PRO A 253 16.81 8.36 4.59
N GLU A 254 17.88 9.16 4.68
CA GLU A 254 17.84 10.59 5.00
C GLU A 254 16.98 11.42 4.02
N SER A 255 16.83 10.91 2.81
CA SER A 255 15.94 11.38 1.74
C SER A 255 14.45 11.29 2.09
N MET A 256 13.98 10.20 2.72
CA MET A 256 12.57 10.06 3.14
C MET A 256 12.20 11.02 4.27
N LEU A 257 13.20 11.48 5.03
CA LEU A 257 13.02 12.45 6.11
C LEU A 257 12.85 13.87 5.61
N LYS A 258 13.36 14.18 4.42
CA LYS A 258 13.15 15.49 3.79
C LYS A 258 11.70 15.68 3.36
N GLU A 259 11.04 14.66 2.79
CA GLU A 259 9.60 14.73 2.46
C GLU A 259 8.72 15.05 3.68
N LEU A 260 9.05 14.47 4.85
CA LEU A 260 8.30 14.75 6.08
C LEU A 260 8.49 16.17 6.59
N GLN A 261 9.70 16.70 6.46
CA GLN A 261 10.02 18.08 6.84
C GLN A 261 9.43 19.10 5.85
N GLU A 262 9.32 18.75 4.56
CA GLU A 262 8.73 19.61 3.53
C GLU A 262 7.19 19.59 3.58
N ALA A 263 6.57 18.44 3.86
CA ALA A 263 5.14 18.35 4.14
C ALA A 263 4.73 19.18 5.38
N GLU A 264 5.58 19.20 6.42
CA GLU A 264 5.43 20.04 7.61
C GLU A 264 5.51 21.55 7.26
N ARG A 265 6.48 21.96 6.42
CA ARG A 265 6.60 23.35 5.95
C ARG A 265 5.41 23.82 5.11
N LEU A 266 4.88 22.96 4.23
CA LEU A 266 3.73 23.28 3.39
C LEU A 266 2.41 23.33 4.19
N SER A 267 2.28 22.50 5.22
CA SER A 267 1.16 22.54 6.18
C SER A 267 1.15 23.86 6.96
N ILE A 268 2.29 24.25 7.53
CA ILE A 268 2.45 25.49 8.31
C ILE A 268 2.24 26.73 7.44
N SER A 269 2.72 26.72 6.19
CA SER A 269 2.52 27.81 5.22
C SER A 269 1.04 28.03 4.87
N ASN A 270 0.30 26.94 4.58
CA ASN A 270 -1.13 27.01 4.29
C ASN A 270 -1.97 27.42 5.50
N TYR A 271 -1.58 26.99 6.71
CA TYR A 271 -2.24 27.40 7.95
C TYR A 271 -1.97 28.89 8.26
N GLY A 272 -0.73 29.36 8.05
CA GLY A 272 -0.34 30.76 8.17
C GLY A 272 -1.08 31.68 7.20
N GLN A 273 -1.26 31.26 5.94
CA GLN A 273 -2.05 31.99 4.94
C GLN A 273 -3.54 32.07 5.31
N ARG A 274 -4.13 31.01 5.87
CA ARG A 274 -5.55 31.00 6.30
C ARG A 274 -5.80 31.93 7.49
N ILE A 275 -4.86 32.00 8.44
CA ILE A 275 -4.93 32.90 9.59
C ILE A 275 -4.81 34.36 9.14
N THR A 276 -3.86 34.66 8.26
CA THR A 276 -3.69 36.03 7.74
C THR A 276 -4.93 36.49 6.99
N VAL A 277 -5.47 35.70 6.06
CA VAL A 277 -6.70 36.06 5.34
C VAL A 277 -7.88 36.29 6.29
N SER A 278 -8.04 35.45 7.32
CA SER A 278 -9.12 35.61 8.30
C SER A 278 -8.97 36.90 9.12
N LEU A 279 -7.75 37.24 9.54
CA LEU A 279 -7.46 38.51 10.24
C LEU A 279 -7.71 39.73 9.34
N THR A 280 -7.29 39.69 8.07
CA THR A 280 -7.51 40.82 7.14
C THR A 280 -9.00 41.04 6.88
N VAL A 281 -9.79 39.96 6.74
CA VAL A 281 -11.25 40.04 6.58
C VAL A 281 -11.91 40.61 7.83
N CYS A 282 -11.50 40.17 9.02
CA CYS A 282 -12.00 40.73 10.28
C CYS A 282 -11.65 42.22 10.42
N ILE A 283 -10.42 42.62 10.11
CA ILE A 283 -10.00 44.03 10.15
C ILE A 283 -10.78 44.85 9.13
N ALA A 284 -10.93 44.38 7.90
CA ALA A 284 -11.72 45.05 6.86
C ALA A 284 -13.19 45.22 7.26
N TYR A 285 -13.78 44.21 7.91
CA TYR A 285 -15.14 44.27 8.42
C TYR A 285 -15.28 45.29 9.56
N ILE A 286 -14.35 45.30 10.52
CA ILE A 286 -14.33 46.30 11.60
C ILE A 286 -14.20 47.70 11.03
N VAL A 287 -13.28 47.92 10.09
CA VAL A 287 -13.09 49.20 9.40
C VAL A 287 -14.36 49.62 8.66
N PHE A 288 -15.01 48.72 7.91
CA PHE A 288 -16.27 49.00 7.22
C PHE A 288 -17.41 49.37 8.18
N VAL A 289 -17.53 48.67 9.31
CA VAL A 289 -18.52 48.97 10.34
C VAL A 289 -18.25 50.33 10.99
N PHE A 290 -16.98 50.64 11.30
CA PHE A 290 -16.60 51.94 11.83
C PHE A 290 -16.88 53.07 10.83
N PHE A 291 -16.48 52.93 9.57
CA PHE A 291 -16.72 53.97 8.55
C PHE A 291 -18.21 54.22 8.30
N ASN A 292 -19.05 53.18 8.25
CA ASN A 292 -20.50 53.36 8.12
C ASN A 292 -21.13 54.06 9.33
N LYS A 293 -20.56 53.86 10.53
CA LYS A 293 -21.08 54.47 11.76
C LYS A 293 -20.74 55.97 11.90
N TYR A 294 -19.70 56.44 11.20
CA TYR A 294 -19.21 57.83 11.28
C TYR A 294 -19.48 58.70 10.04
N ILE A 295 -19.92 58.11 8.92
CA ILE A 295 -20.25 58.87 7.70
C ILE A 295 -21.75 59.22 7.62
N PHE A 296 -22.61 58.59 8.43
CA PHE A 296 -24.07 58.81 8.42
C PHE A 296 -24.63 59.52 9.68
N HIS A 297 -23.80 60.31 10.35
CA HIS A 297 -24.23 61.25 11.40
C HIS A 297 -23.74 62.66 11.06
#